data_AF-A0A8B6DCX5-F1
#
_entry.id   AF-A0A8B6DCX5-F1
#
_cell.length_a   1.000
_cell.length_b   1.000
_cell.length_c   1.000
_cell.angle_alpha   90.00
_cell.angle_beta   90.00
_cell.angle_gamma   90.00
#
_symmetry.space_group_name_H-M   'P 1'
#
loop_
_entity.id
_entity.type
_entity.pdbx_description
1 polymer ?
#
loop_
_entity_poly.entity_id
_entity_poly.type
_entity_poly.pdbx_seq_one_letter_code
_entity_poly.pdbx_strand_id
1 'polypeptide(L)'
;MVKSCCAYLCHSKAKETARNAGISFFRFPKDKRKRSLWTKVINRADWEPNDSVRICSLHFVDEWKSDAPEDVNYVPTIFNYKEKTLSTKQKDLLAQKQLQRCIDQTNRESAILAHSCFTAEVEISVDHNDMDVEDDTEKGVDSHSH
;
A
#
# COMPACT_ATOMS: atom_id res chain seq x y z
N MET A 1 30.65 30.50 -14.74
CA MET A 1 29.89 30.05 -13.55
C MET A 1 29.39 28.62 -13.78
N VAL A 2 29.67 27.69 -12.87
CA VAL A 2 29.23 26.28 -12.98
C VAL A 2 27.76 26.17 -12.59
N LYS A 3 26.94 25.49 -13.41
CA LYS A 3 25.52 25.27 -13.12
C LYS A 3 25.39 24.18 -12.04
N SER A 4 24.54 24.39 -11.03
CA SER A 4 24.27 23.41 -9.97
C SER A 4 22.80 23.00 -9.94
N CYS A 5 22.52 21.79 -9.43
CA CYS A 5 21.16 21.37 -9.14
C CYS A 5 20.56 22.25 -8.03
N CYS A 6 19.28 22.60 -8.16
CA CYS A 6 18.54 23.39 -7.19
C CYS A 6 17.85 22.53 -6.12
N ALA A 7 17.78 21.21 -6.31
CA ALA A 7 17.15 20.31 -5.34
C ALA A 7 17.93 20.31 -4.02
N TYR A 8 17.20 20.28 -2.90
CA TYR A 8 17.77 20.28 -1.57
C TYR A 8 18.70 19.07 -1.35
N LEU A 9 19.87 19.31 -0.76
CA LEU A 9 20.96 18.33 -0.55
C LEU A 9 21.47 17.61 -1.82
N CYS A 10 21.15 18.11 -3.01
CA CYS A 10 21.72 17.61 -4.24
C CYS A 10 23.03 18.36 -4.57
N HIS A 11 24.15 17.65 -4.55
CA HIS A 11 25.47 18.22 -4.83
C HIS A 11 25.90 18.14 -6.30
N SER A 12 25.00 17.69 -7.19
CA SER A 12 25.27 17.61 -8.63
C SER A 12 25.58 18.98 -9.21
N LYS A 13 26.79 19.12 -9.76
CA LYS A 13 27.27 20.32 -10.46
C LYS A 13 27.61 19.92 -11.88
N ALA A 14 27.34 20.79 -12.85
CA ALA A 14 27.64 20.61 -14.26
C ALA A 14 29.15 20.74 -14.52
N LYS A 15 29.91 19.81 -13.96
CA LYS A 15 31.34 19.59 -14.15
C LYS A 15 31.56 18.39 -15.07
N GLU A 16 32.80 18.17 -15.47
CA GLU A 16 33.22 17.01 -16.27
C GLU A 16 32.77 15.68 -15.68
N THR A 17 32.83 15.53 -14.35
CA THR A 17 32.38 14.31 -13.66
C THR A 17 30.91 14.00 -13.92
N ALA A 18 30.03 15.01 -13.91
CA ALA A 18 28.61 14.84 -14.17
C ALA A 18 28.35 14.50 -15.65
N ARG A 19 29.13 15.11 -16.57
CA ARG A 19 29.05 14.81 -18.00
C ARG A 19 29.49 13.37 -18.30
N ASN A 20 30.58 12.92 -17.66
CA ASN A 20 31.08 11.55 -17.80
C ASN A 20 30.10 10.52 -17.22
N ALA A 21 29.32 10.92 -16.21
CA ALA A 21 28.24 10.13 -15.63
C ALA A 21 26.90 10.24 -16.38
N GLY A 22 26.83 10.95 -17.52
CA GLY A 22 25.58 11.11 -18.29
C GLY A 22 24.54 12.05 -17.67
N ILE A 23 24.88 12.75 -16.59
CA ILE A 23 23.92 13.59 -15.84
C ILE A 23 23.58 14.85 -16.64
N SER A 24 22.32 14.96 -17.02
CA SER A 24 21.76 16.12 -17.71
C SER A 24 21.23 17.15 -16.73
N PHE A 25 21.24 18.43 -17.12
CA PHE A 25 20.71 19.54 -16.31
C PHE A 25 19.59 20.25 -17.04
N PHE A 26 18.37 20.10 -16.55
CA PHE A 26 17.16 20.64 -17.16
C PHE A 26 16.83 22.04 -16.63
N ARG A 27 16.32 22.91 -17.51
CA ARG A 27 15.78 24.22 -17.14
C ARG A 27 14.38 24.04 -16.55
N PHE A 28 13.97 25.01 -15.74
CA PHE A 28 12.57 25.10 -15.35
C PHE A 28 11.68 25.32 -16.58
N PRO A 29 10.52 24.67 -16.64
CA PRO A 29 9.55 24.87 -17.70
C PRO A 29 9.12 26.33 -17.84
N LYS A 30 8.80 26.74 -19.08
CA LYS A 30 8.16 28.03 -19.36
C LYS A 30 6.66 28.01 -19.02
N ASP A 31 6.04 26.84 -19.16
CA ASP A 31 4.64 26.64 -18.80
C ASP A 31 4.43 26.91 -17.30
N LYS A 32 3.52 27.84 -16.98
CA LYS A 32 3.31 28.31 -15.61
C LYS A 32 2.82 27.19 -14.69
N ARG A 33 1.96 26.29 -15.20
CA ARG A 33 1.39 25.19 -14.43
C ARG A 33 2.48 24.17 -14.07
N LYS A 34 3.26 23.71 -15.05
CA LYS A 34 4.39 22.80 -14.83
C LYS A 34 5.47 23.43 -13.94
N ARG A 35 5.79 24.71 -14.16
CA ARG A 35 6.75 25.46 -13.34
C ARG A 35 6.30 25.52 -11.88
N SER A 36 5.03 25.84 -11.63
CA SER A 36 4.46 25.86 -10.27
C SER A 36 4.55 24.49 -9.59
N LEU A 37 4.24 23.41 -10.32
CA LEU A 37 4.38 22.05 -9.81
C LEU A 37 5.83 21.72 -9.46
N TRP A 38 6.80 22.03 -10.34
CA TRP A 38 8.23 21.85 -10.08
C TRP A 38 8.69 22.62 -8.83
N THR A 39 8.27 23.88 -8.68
CA THR A 39 8.56 24.69 -7.48
C THR A 39 7.98 24.02 -6.23
N LYS A 40 6.72 23.59 -6.29
CA LYS A 40 6.01 22.95 -5.18
C LYS A 40 6.69 21.65 -4.73
N VAL A 41 7.12 20.81 -5.67
CA VAL A 41 7.78 19.54 -5.31
C VAL A 41 9.19 19.76 -4.80
N ILE A 42 9.90 20.81 -5.18
CA ILE A 42 11.19 21.15 -4.58
C ILE A 42 11.01 21.65 -3.13
N ASN A 43 9.86 22.25 -2.82
CA ASN A 43 9.41 22.59 -1.47
C ASN A 43 10.47 23.33 -0.62
N ARG A 44 11.11 24.33 -1.23
CA ARG A 44 12.04 25.23 -0.52
C ARG A 44 11.27 26.46 -0.05
N ALA A 45 11.38 26.78 1.24
CA ALA A 45 10.74 27.97 1.82
C ALA A 45 11.31 29.26 1.20
N ASP A 46 10.42 30.24 0.99
CA ASP A 46 10.74 31.61 0.56
C ASP A 46 11.65 31.69 -0.68
N TRP A 47 11.48 30.77 -1.61
CA TRP A 47 12.33 30.66 -2.79
C TRP A 47 11.52 30.54 -4.08
N GLU A 48 11.89 31.37 -5.06
CA GLU A 48 11.38 31.28 -6.42
C GLU A 48 12.48 30.87 -7.41
N PRO A 49 12.20 29.95 -8.34
CA PRO A 49 13.16 29.56 -9.35
C PRO A 49 13.41 30.70 -10.33
N ASN A 50 14.65 31.17 -10.42
CA ASN A 50 15.11 32.04 -11.50
C ASN A 50 15.41 31.24 -12.79
N ASP A 51 15.49 31.87 -13.94
CA ASP A 51 15.74 31.22 -15.24
C ASP A 51 17.14 30.59 -15.37
N SER A 52 18.04 30.89 -14.43
CA SER A 52 19.36 30.26 -14.28
C SER A 52 19.33 28.94 -13.51
N VAL A 53 18.27 28.65 -12.76
CA VAL A 53 18.21 27.46 -11.90
C VAL A 53 17.99 26.20 -12.72
N ARG A 54 18.61 25.10 -12.29
CA ARG A 54 18.58 23.82 -13.01
C ARG A 54 18.30 22.69 -12.04
N ILE A 55 17.68 21.64 -12.54
CA ILE A 55 17.55 20.36 -11.83
C ILE A 55 18.30 19.28 -12.64
N CYS A 56 18.99 18.38 -11.96
CA CYS A 56 19.68 17.28 -12.64
C CYS A 56 18.73 16.14 -12.99
N SER A 57 19.15 15.30 -13.93
CA SER A 57 18.39 14.16 -14.42
C SER A 57 18.04 13.13 -13.35
N LEU A 58 18.88 13.01 -12.31
CA LEU A 58 18.69 12.08 -11.18
C LEU A 58 17.36 12.25 -10.42
N HIS A 59 16.67 13.37 -10.63
CA HIS A 59 15.37 13.63 -10.01
C HIS A 59 14.17 13.12 -10.83
N PHE A 60 14.42 12.50 -11.98
CA PHE A 60 13.43 11.91 -12.88
C PHE A 60 13.69 10.40 -13.03
N VAL A 61 12.63 9.63 -13.24
CA VAL A 61 12.72 8.23 -13.64
C VAL A 61 13.38 8.18 -15.03
N ASP A 62 14.23 7.19 -15.26
CA ASP A 62 15.03 7.04 -16.50
C ASP A 62 15.92 8.25 -16.83
N GLU A 63 16.21 9.09 -15.83
CA GLU A 63 17.09 10.24 -15.97
C GLU A 63 16.62 11.27 -17.02
N TRP A 64 15.32 11.29 -17.35
CA TRP A 64 14.78 12.18 -18.38
C TRP A 64 13.43 12.79 -17.99
N LYS A 65 13.24 14.08 -18.29
CA LYS A 65 11.97 14.77 -18.06
C LYS A 65 11.00 14.50 -19.22
N SER A 66 9.73 14.31 -18.90
CA SER A 66 8.65 14.24 -19.89
C SER A 66 7.90 15.56 -19.97
N ASP A 67 7.31 15.86 -21.13
CA ASP A 67 6.44 17.02 -21.33
C ASP A 67 4.95 16.68 -21.28
N ALA A 68 4.59 15.39 -21.26
CA ALA A 68 3.21 14.93 -21.12
C ALA A 68 2.74 15.03 -19.66
N PRO A 69 1.60 15.68 -19.36
CA PRO A 69 1.09 15.83 -17.98
C PRO A 69 0.74 14.53 -17.26
N GLU A 70 0.43 13.48 -18.02
CA GLU A 70 0.08 12.14 -17.52
C GLU A 70 1.31 11.30 -17.15
N ASP A 71 2.51 11.78 -17.50
CA ASP A 71 3.76 11.05 -17.32
C ASP A 71 4.31 11.24 -15.91
N VAL A 72 4.84 10.17 -15.31
CA VAL A 72 5.52 10.20 -14.00
C VAL A 72 6.71 11.16 -13.98
N ASN A 73 7.35 11.38 -15.14
CA ASN A 73 8.47 12.29 -15.35
C ASN A 73 8.05 13.72 -15.71
N TYR A 74 6.75 14.04 -15.65
CA TYR A 74 6.27 15.41 -15.84
C TYR A 74 6.79 16.35 -14.76
N VAL A 75 6.98 15.86 -13.55
CA VAL A 75 7.56 16.58 -12.41
C VAL A 75 8.74 15.77 -11.84
N PRO A 76 9.75 16.42 -11.24
CA PRO A 76 10.78 15.67 -10.54
C PRO A 76 10.16 15.01 -9.30
N THR A 77 10.33 13.70 -9.18
CA THR A 77 9.70 12.88 -8.14
C THR A 77 10.72 12.28 -7.19
N ILE A 78 11.96 12.06 -7.64
CA ILE A 78 13.00 11.39 -6.85
C ILE A 78 13.72 12.43 -5.99
N PHE A 79 13.55 12.37 -4.66
CA PHE A 79 14.24 13.24 -3.71
C PHE A 79 14.66 12.45 -2.46
N ASN A 80 15.94 12.09 -2.37
CA ASN A 80 16.47 11.26 -1.27
C ASN A 80 16.26 11.88 0.11
N TYR A 81 16.23 13.22 0.23
CA TYR A 81 16.02 13.88 1.52
C TYR A 81 14.56 13.78 2.03
N LYS A 82 13.61 13.42 1.16
CA LYS A 82 12.19 13.29 1.52
C LYS A 82 11.81 11.88 1.97
N GLU A 83 12.68 10.90 1.77
CA GLU A 83 12.44 9.55 2.27
C GLU A 83 12.50 9.56 3.79
N LYS A 84 11.34 9.74 4.41
CA LYS A 84 11.10 9.31 5.78
C LYS A 84 11.03 7.79 5.76
N THR A 85 12.17 7.13 5.55
CA THR A 85 12.26 5.71 5.85
C THR A 85 11.91 5.59 7.33
N LEU A 86 10.78 4.96 7.62
CA LEU A 86 10.43 4.59 9.00
C LEU A 86 11.67 3.93 9.59
N SER A 87 12.10 4.42 10.76
CA SER A 87 13.24 3.81 11.43
C SER A 87 12.95 2.33 11.63
N THR A 88 13.97 1.49 11.73
CA THR A 88 13.80 0.05 11.99
C THR A 88 12.83 -0.17 13.17
N LYS A 89 12.97 0.63 14.22
CA LYS A 89 12.06 0.65 15.38
C LYS A 89 10.61 0.95 15.02
N GLN A 90 10.36 1.90 14.11
CA GLN A 90 9.01 2.23 13.64
C GLN A 90 8.43 1.12 12.76
N LYS A 91 9.25 0.47 11.91
CA LYS A 91 8.84 -0.68 11.10
C LYS A 91 8.47 -1.88 11.97
N ASP A 92 9.32 -2.19 12.95
CA ASP A 92 9.08 -3.28 13.91
C ASP A 92 7.81 -3.03 14.73
N LEU A 93 7.59 -1.80 15.19
CA LEU A 93 6.38 -1.45 15.92
C LEU A 93 5.10 -1.62 15.07
N LEU A 94 5.16 -1.28 13.78
CA LEU A 94 4.04 -1.49 12.86
C LEU A 94 3.79 -2.98 12.61
N ALA A 95 4.86 -3.76 12.40
CA ALA A 95 4.76 -5.21 12.22
C ALA A 95 4.18 -5.89 13.48
N GLN A 96 4.61 -5.50 14.67
CA GLN A 96 4.06 -5.99 15.94
C GLN A 96 2.58 -5.66 16.10
N LYS A 97 2.17 -4.43 15.76
CA LYS A 97 0.74 -4.04 15.78
C LYS A 97 -0.10 -4.85 14.78
N GLN A 98 0.45 -5.16 13.61
CA GLN A 98 -0.22 -6.00 12.61
C GLN A 98 -0.36 -7.44 13.11
N LEU A 99 0.69 -8.01 13.71
CA LEU A 99 0.64 -9.34 14.30
C LEU A 99 -0.36 -9.42 15.45
N GLN A 100 -0.41 -8.42 16.33
CA GLN A 100 -1.39 -8.36 17.42
C GLN A 100 -2.82 -8.41 16.88
N ARG A 101 -3.12 -7.66 15.81
CA ARG A 101 -4.44 -7.71 15.16
C ARG A 101 -4.79 -9.10 14.62
N CYS A 102 -3.81 -9.81 14.08
CA CYS A 102 -3.99 -11.18 13.60
C CYS A 102 -4.33 -12.13 14.76
N ILE A 103 -3.56 -12.05 15.85
CA ILE A 103 -3.78 -12.85 17.07
C ILE A 103 -5.17 -12.58 17.64
N ASP A 104 -5.56 -11.31 17.78
CA ASP A 104 -6.87 -10.93 18.30
C ASP A 104 -8.01 -11.49 17.44
N GLN A 105 -7.80 -11.58 16.12
CA GLN A 105 -8.78 -12.16 15.22
C GLN A 105 -8.88 -13.68 15.35
N THR A 106 -7.75 -14.38 15.40
CA THR A 106 -7.72 -15.83 15.65
C THR A 106 -8.34 -16.20 16.99
N ASN A 107 -8.12 -15.38 18.03
CA ASN A 107 -8.73 -15.60 19.34
C ASN A 107 -10.26 -15.46 19.30
N ARG A 108 -10.78 -14.48 18.55
CA ARG A 108 -12.24 -14.34 18.35
C ARG A 108 -12.82 -15.53 17.59
N GLU A 109 -12.17 -15.95 16.51
CA GLU A 109 -12.59 -17.10 15.71
C GLU A 109 -12.58 -18.39 16.52
N SER A 110 -11.52 -18.61 17.30
CA SER A 110 -11.41 -19.76 18.22
C SER A 110 -12.51 -19.73 19.29
N ALA A 111 -12.83 -18.57 19.86
CA ALA A 111 -13.90 -18.44 20.84
C ALA A 111 -15.29 -18.74 20.23
N ILE A 112 -15.52 -18.32 18.98
CA ILE A 112 -16.75 -18.65 18.24
C ILE A 112 -16.83 -20.16 18.00
N LEU A 113 -15.75 -20.79 17.54
CA LEU A 113 -15.70 -22.24 17.32
C LEU A 113 -15.89 -23.05 18.61
N ALA A 114 -15.32 -22.58 19.72
CA ALA A 114 -15.52 -23.21 21.03
C ALA A 114 -16.99 -23.11 21.48
N HIS A 115 -17.62 -21.95 21.30
CA HIS A 115 -19.04 -21.75 21.61
C HIS A 115 -19.96 -22.58 20.69
N SER A 116 -19.62 -22.71 19.40
CA SER A 116 -20.37 -23.55 18.47
C SER A 116 -20.23 -25.04 18.80
N CYS A 117 -19.05 -25.48 19.25
CA CYS A 117 -18.84 -26.86 19.72
C CYS A 117 -19.68 -27.15 20.97
N PHE A 118 -19.69 -26.23 21.93
CA PHE A 118 -20.46 -26.36 23.16
C PHE A 118 -21.98 -26.39 22.92
N THR A 119 -22.49 -25.64 21.94
CA THR A 119 -23.91 -25.66 21.57
C THR A 119 -24.30 -26.93 20.81
N ALA A 120 -23.42 -27.48 19.97
CA ALA A 120 -23.64 -28.76 19.29
C ALA A 120 -23.71 -29.95 20.27
N GLU A 121 -22.95 -29.92 21.37
CA GLU A 121 -23.05 -30.95 22.42
C GLU A 121 -24.37 -30.88 23.22
N VAL A 122 -24.93 -29.68 23.39
CA VAL A 122 -26.24 -29.50 24.06
C VAL A 122 -27.39 -30.01 23.18
N GLU A 123 -27.32 -29.85 21.86
CA GLU A 123 -28.36 -30.34 20.93
C GLU A 123 -28.45 -31.87 20.86
N ILE A 124 -27.34 -32.61 21.07
CA ILE A 124 -27.34 -34.09 21.09
C ILE A 124 -28.05 -34.66 22.33
N SER A 125 -28.18 -33.86 23.40
CA SER A 125 -28.75 -34.32 24.68
C SER A 125 -30.29 -34.27 24.76
N VAL A 126 -30.98 -33.73 23.74
CA VAL A 126 -32.45 -33.53 23.75
C VAL A 126 -33.23 -34.70 23.11
N ASP A 127 -32.56 -35.62 22.40
CA ASP A 127 -33.21 -36.68 21.61
C ASP A 127 -33.36 -38.05 22.33
N HIS A 128 -33.44 -38.10 23.66
CA HIS A 128 -33.67 -39.36 24.40
C HIS A 128 -34.79 -39.26 25.43
N ASN A 129 -35.98 -38.85 25.01
CA ASN A 129 -37.20 -39.17 25.75
C ASN A 129 -38.41 -39.19 24.80
N ASP A 130 -38.63 -40.33 24.15
CA ASP A 130 -40.00 -40.75 23.81
C ASP A 130 -40.15 -42.22 24.21
N MET A 131 -40.83 -42.39 25.34
CA MET A 131 -41.32 -43.62 25.93
C MET A 131 -42.43 -44.22 25.04
N ASP A 132 -42.45 -45.55 25.00
CA ASP A 132 -43.34 -46.43 24.26
C ASP A 132 -44.85 -46.17 24.42
N VAL A 133 -45.62 -46.41 23.35
CA VAL A 133 -46.96 -47.04 23.41
C VAL A 133 -47.13 -47.97 22.20
N GLU A 134 -47.17 -49.27 22.47
CA GLU A 134 -47.74 -50.32 21.62
C GLU A 134 -49.26 -50.11 21.48
N ASP A 135 -49.86 -50.39 20.31
CA ASP A 135 -51.07 -51.23 20.22
C ASP A 135 -51.45 -51.59 18.76
N ASP A 136 -51.33 -52.88 18.48
CA ASP A 136 -52.28 -53.76 17.81
C ASP A 136 -52.85 -53.53 16.37
N THR A 137 -52.38 -54.43 15.50
CA THR A 137 -53.17 -55.55 14.94
C THR A 137 -54.10 -55.33 13.70
N GLU A 138 -53.64 -55.97 12.62
CA GLU A 138 -54.36 -56.84 11.65
C GLU A 138 -55.04 -56.33 10.35
N LYS A 139 -54.72 -57.11 9.30
CA LYS A 139 -55.43 -57.47 8.05
C LYS A 139 -55.43 -56.41 6.94
N GLY A 140 -54.67 -56.65 5.86
CA GLY A 140 -55.08 -57.50 4.71
C GLY A 140 -55.41 -56.55 3.53
N VAL A 141 -55.26 -56.80 2.23
CA VAL A 141 -54.99 -57.95 1.36
C VAL A 141 -54.64 -57.32 -0.01
N ASP A 142 -53.90 -58.04 -0.87
CA ASP A 142 -53.93 -57.98 -2.36
C ASP A 142 -53.47 -56.69 -3.06
N SER A 143 -53.06 -56.66 -4.33
CA SER A 143 -52.27 -57.50 -5.26
C SER A 143 -52.16 -56.69 -6.57
N HIS A 144 -51.29 -57.14 -7.50
CA HIS A 144 -51.08 -56.69 -8.89
C HIS A 144 -50.17 -55.46 -9.10
N SER A 145 -49.01 -55.54 -9.77
CA SER A 145 -48.63 -56.09 -11.09
C SER A 145 -49.10 -55.27 -12.29
N HIS A 146 -48.24 -54.34 -12.76
CA HIS A 146 -47.66 -54.35 -14.11
C HIS A 146 -46.53 -53.32 -14.24
#